data_AF-A0A7C1FJN8-F1
#
_entry.id   AF-A0A7C1FJN8-F1
#
_cell.length_a   1.000
_cell.length_b   1.000
_cell.length_c   1.000
_cell.angle_alpha   90.00
_cell.angle_beta   90.00
_cell.angle_gamma   90.00
#
_symmetry.space_group_name_H-M   'P 1'
#
loop_
_entity.id
_entity.type
_entity.pdbx_description
1 polymer ?
#
loop_
_entity_poly.entity_id
_entity_poly.type
_entity_poly.pdbx_seq_one_letter_code
_entity_poly.pdbx_strand_id
1 'polypeptide(L)'
;MRPENVCLQCGACCAYYRASFYWAEADPEQGGSVPPELTTQIDLFLVAMKGTEANPPRCIALHGEIGKAVCCTIYEQRPSPCREFPVSWLNGRPNPRCDQARAAWGLPPLRFEDVWGTSQLDLTPPPLPVDVPALSTGALSLPVDGGFAKIGETDSPPQSAPASQAA
;
A
#
# COMPACT_ATOMS: atom_id res chain seq x y z
N MET A 1 -12.81 20.14 5.32
CA MET A 1 -12.31 20.21 3.93
C MET A 1 -13.00 19.10 3.15
N ARG A 2 -13.03 19.09 1.81
CA ARG A 2 -13.57 17.93 1.07
C ARG A 2 -12.46 16.92 0.75
N PRO A 3 -12.73 15.61 0.68
CA PRO A 3 -11.71 14.59 0.41
C PRO A 3 -10.95 14.84 -0.90
N GLU A 4 -11.61 15.30 -1.96
CA GLU A 4 -10.96 15.62 -3.24
C GLU A 4 -9.85 16.68 -3.13
N ASN A 5 -9.98 17.64 -2.20
CA ASN A 5 -9.03 18.74 -2.05
C ASN A 5 -7.73 18.32 -1.33
N VAL A 6 -7.76 17.26 -0.52
CA VAL A 6 -6.58 16.77 0.21
C VAL A 6 -5.52 16.24 -0.76
N CYS A 7 -5.94 15.56 -1.83
CA CYS A 7 -5.06 15.09 -2.89
C CYS A 7 -4.38 16.25 -3.65
N LEU A 8 -5.11 17.35 -3.86
CA LEU A 8 -4.62 18.56 -4.54
C LEU A 8 -3.58 19.35 -3.72
N GLN A 9 -3.39 19.01 -2.45
CA GLN A 9 -2.36 19.61 -1.59
C GLN A 9 -1.13 18.72 -1.38
N CYS A 10 -1.27 17.39 -1.47
CA CYS A 10 -0.15 16.48 -1.18
C CYS A 10 0.55 15.90 -2.41
N GLY A 11 -0.16 15.33 -3.39
CA GLY A 11 0.43 14.64 -4.54
C GLY A 11 1.27 13.39 -4.25
N ALA A 12 1.37 12.97 -2.98
CA ALA A 12 2.37 12.01 -2.53
C ALA A 12 2.25 10.62 -3.19
N CYS A 13 1.04 10.10 -3.39
CA CYS A 13 0.84 8.79 -4.05
C CYS A 13 1.31 8.79 -5.51
N CYS A 14 1.11 9.90 -6.25
CA CYS A 14 1.57 10.09 -7.63
C CYS A 14 3.10 10.19 -7.76
N ALA A 15 3.81 10.32 -6.64
CA ALA A 15 5.27 10.36 -6.56
C ALA A 15 5.83 9.30 -5.59
N TYR A 16 5.11 8.20 -5.37
CA TYR A 16 5.55 7.12 -4.48
C TYR A 16 5.21 5.72 -5.00
N TYR A 17 4.10 5.55 -5.72
CA TYR A 17 3.72 4.25 -6.29
C TYR A 17 3.87 4.22 -7.81
N ARG A 18 4.30 3.07 -8.34
CA ARG A 18 4.16 2.77 -9.77
C ARG A 18 2.69 2.55 -10.10
N ALA A 19 2.16 3.32 -11.04
CA ALA A 19 0.78 3.21 -11.50
C ALA A 19 0.73 2.28 -12.71
N SER A 20 0.77 0.96 -12.49
CA SER A 20 0.64 -0.08 -13.52
C SER A 20 -0.81 -0.56 -13.66
N PHE A 21 -1.27 -0.77 -14.89
CA PHE A 21 -2.65 -1.14 -15.21
C PHE A 21 -2.73 -1.86 -16.57
N TYR A 22 -3.91 -2.38 -16.92
CA TYR A 22 -4.10 -3.17 -18.14
C TYR A 22 -3.97 -2.30 -19.39
N TRP A 23 -3.20 -2.75 -20.39
CA TRP A 23 -2.85 -1.96 -21.59
C TRP A 23 -4.07 -1.35 -22.31
N ALA A 24 -5.20 -2.06 -22.36
CA ALA A 24 -6.39 -1.59 -23.07
C ALA A 24 -7.05 -0.36 -22.44
N GLU A 25 -6.80 -0.02 -21.17
CA GLU A 25 -7.27 1.25 -20.60
C GLU A 25 -6.61 2.48 -21.27
N ALA A 26 -5.47 2.26 -21.94
CA ALA A 26 -4.73 3.27 -22.72
C ALA A 26 -4.82 3.06 -24.24
N ASP A 27 -5.62 2.10 -24.73
CA ASP A 27 -5.85 1.92 -26.17
C ASP A 27 -7.22 2.51 -26.59
N PRO A 28 -7.27 3.63 -27.34
CA PRO A 28 -8.50 4.18 -27.87
C PRO A 28 -9.32 3.19 -28.72
N GLU A 29 -8.69 2.23 -29.40
CA GLU A 29 -9.39 1.22 -30.22
C GLU A 29 -10.16 0.21 -29.35
N GLN A 30 -9.75 0.00 -28.09
CA GLN A 30 -10.48 -0.80 -27.10
C GLN A 30 -11.42 0.03 -26.20
N GLY A 31 -11.58 1.33 -26.48
CA GLY A 31 -12.34 2.25 -25.64
C GLY A 31 -11.59 2.74 -24.39
N GLY A 32 -10.26 2.59 -24.37
CA GLY A 32 -9.38 3.17 -23.37
C GLY A 32 -9.50 4.69 -23.31
N SER A 33 -9.38 5.25 -22.10
CA SER A 33 -9.50 6.70 -21.87
C SER A 33 -8.16 7.37 -21.50
N VAL A 34 -7.17 6.59 -21.06
CA VAL A 34 -5.86 7.08 -20.65
C VAL A 34 -5.04 7.41 -21.89
N PRO A 35 -4.41 8.59 -22.02
CA PRO A 35 -3.63 8.92 -23.21
C PRO A 35 -2.38 8.01 -23.33
N PRO A 36 -2.24 7.18 -24.38
CA PRO A 36 -1.13 6.23 -24.51
C PRO A 36 0.25 6.90 -24.54
N GLU A 37 0.34 8.14 -25.03
CA GLU A 37 1.57 8.95 -25.02
C GLU A 37 2.08 9.27 -23.60
N LEU A 38 1.25 9.11 -22.56
CA LEU A 38 1.61 9.25 -21.15
C LEU A 38 1.93 7.91 -20.47
N THR A 39 1.92 6.80 -21.21
CA THR A 39 2.16 5.44 -20.69
C THR A 39 3.44 4.81 -21.24
N THR A 40 4.06 3.92 -20.47
CA THR A 40 5.18 3.07 -20.90
C THR A 40 4.77 1.61 -20.81
N GLN A 41 5.19 0.80 -21.78
CA GLN A 41 5.02 -0.65 -21.71
C GLN A 41 5.85 -1.22 -20.56
N ILE A 42 5.30 -2.19 -19.83
CA ILE A 42 6.00 -2.93 -18.78
C ILE A 42 6.18 -4.40 -19.19
N ASP A 43 5.12 -5.03 -19.69
CA ASP A 43 5.13 -6.37 -20.27
C ASP A 43 4.06 -6.48 -21.38
N LEU A 44 3.65 -7.69 -21.79
CA LEU A 44 2.65 -7.88 -22.86
C LEU A 44 1.23 -7.43 -22.48
N PHE A 45 0.90 -7.34 -21.19
CA PHE A 45 -0.46 -7.05 -20.71
C PHE A 45 -0.54 -5.80 -19.85
N LEU A 46 0.59 -5.31 -19.32
CA LEU A 46 0.66 -4.15 -18.45
C LEU A 46 1.42 -2.99 -19.08
N VAL A 47 0.82 -1.81 -18.93
CA VAL A 47 1.48 -0.51 -19.07
C VAL A 47 1.60 0.15 -17.70
N ALA A 48 2.39 1.21 -17.59
CA ALA A 48 2.40 2.10 -16.44
C ALA A 48 2.37 3.56 -16.87
N MET A 49 1.89 4.46 -16.00
CA MET A 49 2.08 5.90 -16.21
C MET A 49 3.59 6.23 -16.23
N LYS A 50 4.06 6.93 -17.28
CA LYS A 50 5.48 7.32 -17.43
C LYS A 50 5.99 8.08 -16.21
N GLY A 51 7.26 7.87 -15.88
CA GLY A 51 7.93 8.40 -14.71
C GLY A 51 7.59 7.67 -13.40
N THR A 52 6.57 6.80 -13.36
CA THR A 52 6.25 6.02 -12.14
C THR A 52 7.03 4.70 -12.05
N GLU A 53 7.69 4.31 -13.13
CA GLU A 53 8.68 3.22 -13.21
C GLU A 53 10.06 3.58 -12.66
N ALA A 54 10.35 4.88 -12.51
CA ALA A 54 11.62 5.39 -12.00
C ALA A 54 11.74 5.27 -10.46
N ASN A 55 12.95 5.48 -9.94
CA ASN A 55 13.20 5.61 -8.50
C ASN A 55 14.03 6.88 -8.23
N PRO A 56 13.49 7.91 -7.54
CA PRO A 56 12.12 7.98 -7.01
C PRO A 56 11.07 8.09 -8.14
N PRO A 57 9.88 7.48 -7.99
CA PRO A 57 8.83 7.56 -8.99
C PRO A 57 8.19 8.96 -8.97
N ARG A 58 7.85 9.50 -10.15
CA ARG A 58 7.09 10.74 -10.30
C ARG A 58 6.26 10.69 -11.58
N CYS A 59 4.95 10.58 -11.46
CA CYS A 59 4.04 10.50 -12.60
C CYS A 59 4.17 11.71 -13.53
N ILE A 60 4.25 11.46 -14.84
CA ILE A 60 4.30 12.49 -15.89
C ILE A 60 3.10 13.45 -15.83
N ALA A 61 1.93 12.96 -15.42
CA ALA A 61 0.71 13.76 -15.28
C ALA A 61 0.62 14.56 -13.97
N LEU A 62 1.60 14.45 -13.07
CA LEU A 62 1.65 15.23 -11.83
C LEU A 62 2.25 16.62 -12.10
N HIS A 63 1.38 17.63 -12.12
CA HIS A 63 1.77 19.03 -12.14
C HIS A 63 1.83 19.59 -10.72
N GLY A 64 2.75 20.54 -10.47
CA GLY A 64 2.90 21.21 -9.18
C GLY A 64 3.96 20.61 -8.25
N GLU A 65 3.92 21.03 -6.99
CA GLU A 65 4.91 20.69 -5.96
C GLU A 65 4.28 19.86 -4.84
N ILE A 66 4.89 18.69 -4.58
CA ILE A 66 4.47 17.71 -3.59
C ILE A 66 4.44 18.36 -2.20
N GLY A 67 3.37 18.13 -1.45
CA GLY A 67 3.17 18.72 -0.12
C GLY A 67 2.74 20.19 -0.09
N LYS A 68 2.57 20.86 -1.25
CA LYS A 68 2.06 22.23 -1.33
C LYS A 68 0.77 22.32 -2.14
N ALA A 69 0.89 22.16 -3.46
CA ALA A 69 -0.19 22.34 -4.42
C ALA A 69 0.12 21.55 -5.68
N VAL A 70 -0.78 20.65 -6.07
CA VAL A 70 -0.64 19.76 -7.22
C VAL A 70 -1.96 19.59 -7.96
N CYS A 71 -1.88 19.16 -9.22
CA CYS A 71 -3.03 18.62 -9.93
C CYS A 71 -2.60 17.49 -10.87
N CYS A 72 -3.57 16.66 -11.27
CA CYS A 72 -3.39 15.68 -12.33
C CYS A 72 -3.86 16.28 -13.65
N THR A 73 -2.99 16.36 -14.65
CA THR A 73 -3.33 16.94 -15.97
C THR A 73 -4.36 16.12 -16.75
N ILE A 74 -4.59 14.86 -16.35
CA ILE A 74 -5.54 13.93 -16.98
C ILE A 74 -6.58 13.40 -15.97
N TYR A 75 -7.04 14.22 -15.03
CA TYR A 75 -7.88 13.77 -13.90
C TYR A 75 -9.12 12.96 -14.31
N GLU A 76 -9.81 13.36 -15.38
CA GLU A 76 -10.98 12.64 -15.93
C GLU A 76 -10.64 11.40 -16.77
N GLN A 77 -9.36 11.25 -17.13
CA GLN A 77 -8.80 10.16 -17.95
C GLN A 77 -7.81 9.29 -17.14
N ARG A 78 -7.93 9.28 -15.80
CA ARG A 78 -7.07 8.46 -14.94
C ARG A 78 -7.28 6.96 -15.17
N PRO A 79 -6.22 6.14 -15.09
CA PRO A 79 -6.33 4.68 -15.08
C PRO A 79 -6.98 4.17 -13.80
N SER A 80 -7.45 2.92 -13.82
CA SER A 80 -8.10 2.21 -12.70
C SER A 80 -7.35 2.36 -11.37
N PRO A 81 -6.01 2.18 -11.24
CA PRO A 81 -5.33 2.24 -9.95
C PRO A 81 -5.29 3.66 -9.38
N CYS A 82 -5.52 4.69 -10.20
CA CYS A 82 -5.57 6.09 -9.78
C CYS A 82 -6.99 6.57 -9.48
N ARG A 83 -8.03 5.85 -9.94
CA ARG A 83 -9.43 6.09 -9.56
C ARG A 83 -9.82 5.34 -8.30
N GLU A 84 -9.33 4.10 -8.18
CA GLU A 84 -9.69 3.17 -7.11
C GLU A 84 -8.88 3.36 -5.81
N PHE A 85 -7.83 4.21 -5.83
CA PHE A 85 -7.01 4.48 -4.64
C PHE A 85 -7.73 5.43 -3.67
N PRO A 86 -8.21 4.97 -2.51
CA PRO A 86 -8.95 5.84 -1.59
C PRO A 86 -7.99 6.74 -0.81
N VAL A 87 -8.42 7.98 -0.54
CA VAL A 87 -7.76 8.82 0.47
C VAL A 87 -7.93 8.15 1.84
N SER A 88 -6.94 8.28 2.73
CA SER A 88 -7.11 7.85 4.12
C SER A 88 -8.36 8.52 4.72
N TRP A 89 -9.14 7.81 5.51
CA TRP A 89 -10.43 8.25 6.09
C TRP A 89 -11.59 8.54 5.12
N LEU A 90 -11.43 8.37 3.80
CA LEU A 90 -12.51 8.57 2.81
C LEU A 90 -13.76 7.70 3.07
N ASN A 91 -13.61 6.53 3.70
CA ASN A 91 -14.72 5.65 4.07
C ASN A 91 -14.78 5.43 5.60
N GLY A 92 -14.43 6.45 6.39
CA GLY A 92 -14.38 6.37 7.86
C GLY A 92 -13.28 5.44 8.42
N ARG A 93 -12.38 4.93 7.57
CA ARG A 93 -11.26 4.06 7.92
C ARG A 93 -9.94 4.62 7.35
N PRO A 94 -8.82 4.52 8.06
CA PRO A 94 -7.52 4.93 7.52
C PRO A 94 -7.12 4.05 6.33
N ASN A 95 -6.36 4.61 5.38
CA ASN A 95 -5.70 3.87 4.31
C ASN A 95 -4.18 3.91 4.55
N PRO A 96 -3.57 2.82 5.08
CA PRO A 96 -2.14 2.75 5.34
C PRO A 96 -1.26 3.05 4.11
N ARG A 97 -1.73 2.79 2.89
CA ARG A 97 -0.99 3.12 1.66
C ARG A 97 -0.96 4.62 1.38
N CYS A 98 -2.05 5.33 1.68
CA CYS A 98 -2.08 6.78 1.57
C CYS A 98 -1.12 7.41 2.58
N ASP A 99 -1.15 6.95 3.83
CA ASP A 99 -0.30 7.47 4.90
C ASP A 99 1.18 7.08 4.72
N GLN A 100 1.49 5.89 4.19
CA GLN A 100 2.85 5.49 3.80
C GLN A 100 3.43 6.42 2.72
N ALA A 101 2.67 6.70 1.66
CA ALA A 101 3.11 7.62 0.60
C ALA A 101 3.36 9.03 1.14
N ARG A 102 2.50 9.51 2.05
CA ARG A 102 2.69 10.80 2.74
C ARG A 102 3.96 10.82 3.59
N ALA A 103 4.19 9.79 4.40
CA ALA A 103 5.38 9.68 5.25
C ALA A 103 6.68 9.67 4.44
N ALA A 104 6.70 9.02 3.26
CA ALA A 104 7.85 9.01 2.35
C ALA A 104 8.24 10.41 1.82
N TRP A 105 7.29 11.35 1.81
CA TRP A 105 7.49 12.75 1.43
C TRP A 105 7.51 13.70 2.65
N GLY A 106 7.70 13.17 3.86
CA GLY A 106 7.77 13.95 5.10
C GLY A 106 6.45 14.57 5.55
N LEU A 107 5.32 14.16 4.97
CA LEU A 107 3.99 14.67 5.30
C LEU A 107 3.39 13.85 6.45
N PRO A 108 2.69 14.49 7.42
CA PRO A 108 2.03 13.77 8.51
C PRO A 108 0.91 12.86 7.98
N PRO A 109 0.58 11.75 8.67
CA PRO A 109 -0.58 10.94 8.32
C PRO A 109 -1.86 11.78 8.41
N LEU A 110 -2.87 11.45 7.60
CA LEU A 110 -4.15 12.13 7.65
C LEU A 110 -4.96 11.69 8.88
N ARG A 111 -5.73 12.64 9.41
CA ARG A 111 -6.76 12.41 10.42
C ARG A 111 -8.15 12.48 9.79
N PHE A 112 -9.17 12.02 10.51
CA PHE A 112 -10.55 12.09 10.04
C PHE A 112 -10.98 13.55 9.78
N GLU A 113 -10.54 14.47 10.64
CA GLU A 113 -10.89 15.89 10.59
C GLU A 113 -10.26 16.62 9.38
N ASP A 114 -9.10 16.15 8.89
CA ASP A 114 -8.45 16.73 7.70
C ASP A 114 -9.28 16.47 6.44
N VAL A 115 -9.99 15.34 6.39
CA VAL A 115 -10.66 14.80 5.21
C VAL A 115 -12.13 15.19 5.15
N TRP A 116 -12.80 15.29 6.31
CA TRP A 116 -14.22 15.64 6.43
C TRP A 116 -14.46 17.03 7.04
N GLY A 117 -13.49 17.58 7.76
CA GLY A 117 -13.66 18.79 8.57
C GLY A 117 -14.27 18.52 9.95
N THR A 118 -14.06 19.45 10.87
CA THR A 118 -14.50 19.34 12.28
C THR A 118 -16.03 19.41 12.43
N SER A 119 -16.74 20.05 11.50
CA SER A 119 -18.20 20.23 11.55
C SER A 119 -19.03 18.97 11.27
N GLN A 120 -18.40 17.84 10.91
CA GLN A 120 -19.09 16.59 10.56
C GLN A 120 -18.99 15.51 11.66
N LEU A 121 -18.34 15.83 12.79
CA LEU A 121 -18.27 14.95 13.97
C LEU A 121 -19.65 14.67 14.59
N ASP A 122 -20.61 15.59 14.44
CA ASP A 122 -21.99 15.46 14.94
C ASP A 122 -22.95 14.78 13.93
N LEU A 123 -22.58 14.68 12.65
CA LEU A 123 -23.43 14.15 11.57
C LEU A 123 -23.01 12.76 11.08
N THR A 124 -21.83 12.31 11.49
CA THR A 124 -21.37 10.95 11.20
C THR A 124 -21.85 10.05 12.32
N PRO A 125 -22.74 9.05 12.09
CA PRO A 125 -22.99 8.04 13.10
C PRO A 125 -21.65 7.39 13.45
N PRO A 126 -21.35 7.15 14.74
CA PRO A 126 -20.07 6.55 15.14
C PRO A 126 -19.88 5.24 14.36
N PRO A 127 -18.67 4.97 13.84
CA PRO A 127 -18.44 3.81 12.99
C PRO A 127 -18.88 2.55 13.74
N LEU A 128 -20.00 1.97 13.29
CA LEU A 128 -20.54 0.76 13.92
C LEU A 128 -19.45 -0.32 13.84
N PRO A 129 -19.10 -0.97 14.97
CA PRO A 129 -18.15 -2.07 14.98
C PRO A 129 -18.75 -3.27 14.23
N VAL A 130 -18.59 -3.28 12.90
CA VAL A 130 -18.82 -4.47 12.08
C VAL A 130 -17.63 -5.40 12.31
N ASP A 131 -17.93 -6.50 12.99
CA ASP A 131 -17.04 -7.62 13.31
C ASP A 131 -15.88 -7.33 14.27
N VAL A 132 -16.23 -7.08 15.54
CA VAL A 132 -15.38 -7.52 16.66
C VAL A 132 -15.67 -9.01 16.88
N PRO A 133 -14.76 -9.95 16.54
CA PRO A 133 -14.98 -11.35 16.89
C PRO A 133 -15.08 -11.47 18.41
N ALA A 134 -16.10 -12.20 18.88
CA ALA A 134 -16.42 -12.30 20.29
C ALA A 134 -15.18 -12.73 21.10
N LEU A 135 -14.96 -12.05 22.23
CA LEU A 135 -13.83 -12.27 23.12
C LEU A 135 -13.89 -13.70 23.68
N SER A 136 -13.22 -14.65 23.00
CA SER A 136 -13.07 -16.01 23.51
C SER A 136 -12.06 -15.99 24.66
N THR A 137 -12.59 -15.95 25.89
CA THR A 137 -11.83 -16.18 27.12
C THR A 137 -11.27 -17.62 27.12
N GLY A 138 -10.11 -17.77 26.49
CA GLY A 138 -9.39 -19.05 26.34
C GLY A 138 -7.98 -19.00 26.92
N ALA A 139 -7.82 -18.38 28.09
CA ALA A 139 -6.54 -18.38 28.80
C ALA A 139 -6.29 -19.75 29.45
N LEU A 140 -5.44 -20.57 28.82
CA LEU A 140 -4.65 -21.58 29.52
C LEU A 140 -3.19 -21.45 29.10
N SER A 141 -2.44 -20.72 29.92
CA SER A 141 -0.99 -20.67 29.87
C SER A 141 -0.41 -22.07 30.08
N LEU A 142 0.39 -22.56 29.13
CA LEU A 142 1.32 -23.65 29.41
C LEU A 142 2.61 -23.02 30.00
N PRO A 143 3.04 -23.43 31.20
CA PRO A 143 4.21 -22.82 31.85
C PRO A 143 5.51 -23.25 31.16
N VAL A 144 6.40 -22.28 30.97
CA VAL A 144 7.82 -22.55 30.80
C VAL A 144 8.44 -22.69 32.19
N ASP A 145 9.11 -23.82 32.45
CA ASP A 145 10.38 -23.93 33.20
C ASP A 145 10.63 -25.33 33.81
N GLY A 146 11.86 -25.83 33.58
CA GLY A 146 12.67 -26.52 34.58
C GLY A 146 12.26 -27.90 35.13
N GLY A 147 12.77 -28.99 34.54
CA GLY A 147 12.78 -30.32 35.15
C GLY A 147 14.00 -31.16 34.71
N PHE A 148 14.95 -31.41 35.61
CA PHE A 148 16.25 -32.05 35.32
C PHE A 148 16.27 -33.51 35.81
N ALA A 149 16.60 -34.48 34.93
CA ALA A 149 16.82 -35.87 35.33
C ALA A 149 17.94 -36.55 34.52
N LYS A 150 19.04 -36.86 35.22
CA LYS A 150 20.11 -37.83 34.86
C LYS A 150 19.61 -39.28 35.14
N ILE A 151 20.21 -40.41 34.73
CA ILE A 151 21.46 -40.82 34.02
C ILE A 151 21.32 -42.29 33.56
N GLY A 152 22.22 -42.73 32.69
CA GLY A 152 22.59 -44.15 32.48
C GLY A 152 22.19 -44.69 31.09
N GLU A 153 23.00 -45.48 30.40
CA GLU A 153 24.40 -45.91 30.60
C GLU A 153 24.93 -46.33 29.19
N THR A 154 26.25 -46.27 28.96
CA THR A 154 27.08 -46.84 27.84
C THR A 154 26.37 -47.52 26.65
N ASP A 155 26.79 -47.31 25.38
CA ASP A 155 28.18 -47.58 24.95
C ASP A 155 28.59 -46.90 23.62
N SER A 156 29.88 -46.97 23.25
CA SER A 156 30.49 -46.35 22.05
C SER A 156 31.82 -47.00 21.63
N PRO A 157 32.39 -46.71 20.42
CA PRO A 157 31.82 -46.07 19.23
C PRO A 157 31.79 -47.09 18.04
N PRO A 158 32.70 -47.21 17.02
CA PRO A 158 33.70 -46.32 16.39
C PRO A 158 33.45 -45.97 14.90
N GLN A 159 33.79 -44.72 14.52
CA GLN A 159 34.54 -44.25 13.33
C GLN A 159 34.42 -45.03 11.99
N SER A 160 34.15 -44.38 10.84
CA SER A 160 35.20 -43.64 10.11
C SER A 160 34.72 -42.89 8.84
N ALA A 161 35.32 -41.71 8.61
CA ALA A 161 35.74 -41.01 7.36
C ALA A 161 34.83 -40.90 6.08
N PRO A 162 34.97 -39.80 5.29
CA PRO A 162 34.11 -39.50 4.14
C PRO A 162 34.66 -39.96 2.78
N ALA A 163 33.76 -40.14 1.80
CA ALA A 163 34.10 -40.30 0.39
C ALA A 163 34.03 -38.94 -0.36
N SER A 164 35.06 -38.64 -1.13
CA SER A 164 35.23 -37.40 -1.90
C SER A 164 35.01 -37.65 -3.40
N GLN A 165 34.28 -36.73 -4.05
CA GLN A 165 34.41 -36.26 -5.44
C GLN A 165 34.41 -37.24 -6.65
N ALA A 166 33.74 -36.75 -7.70
CA ALA A 166 34.13 -36.77 -9.12
C ALA A 166 34.41 -38.10 -9.85
N ALA A 167 33.48 -38.43 -10.76
CA ALA A 167 33.79 -38.64 -12.19
C ALA A 167 32.58 -38.16 -13.02
#